data_AF-A0A842N603-F1
#
_entry.id   AF-A0A842N603-F1
#
_cell.length_a   1.000
_cell.length_b   1.000
_cell.length_c   1.000
_cell.angle_alpha   90.00
_cell.angle_beta   90.00
_cell.angle_gamma   90.00
#
_symmetry.space_group_name_H-M   'P 1'
#
loop_
_entity.id
_entity.type
_entity.pdbx_description
1 polymer ?
#
loop_
_entity_poly.entity_id
_entity_poly.type
_entity_poly.pdbx_seq_one_letter_code
_entity_poly.pdbx_strand_id
1 'polypeptide(L)'
;MKSKKQKNPCLLTFCSKKTNKKAQGLSLNVIILAAIALLVLIILTVFFSSRMGKFSSGLEDCGAKGGTPVKQASACGEFAPIPMKDTNYKYCCLNVTG
;
A
#
# COMPACT_ATOMS: atom_id res chain seq x y z
N MET A 1 45.83 34.50 35.96
CA MET A 1 45.07 33.82 34.88
C MET A 1 43.85 33.11 35.50
N LYS A 2 42.67 33.28 34.85
CA LYS A 2 41.43 32.48 34.95
C LYS A 2 40.61 32.47 36.26
N SER A 3 39.73 33.47 36.33
CA SER A 3 38.26 33.33 36.45
C SER A 3 37.70 31.90 36.44
N LYS A 4 36.87 31.56 37.45
CA LYS A 4 35.48 31.07 37.26
C LYS A 4 34.66 31.19 38.55
N LYS A 5 33.65 32.05 38.44
CA LYS A 5 32.54 32.36 39.36
C LYS A 5 31.67 31.14 39.71
N GLN A 6 31.30 31.09 40.99
CA GLN A 6 29.92 31.14 41.51
C GLN A 6 28.90 30.06 41.05
N LYS A 7 28.67 29.12 41.98
CA LYS A 7 27.39 28.52 42.41
C LYS A 7 26.53 27.80 41.35
N ASN A 8 26.65 26.47 41.33
CA ASN A 8 25.56 25.59 40.92
C ASN A 8 25.00 24.85 42.14
N PRO A 9 23.87 25.31 42.71
CA PRO A 9 22.96 24.44 43.42
C PRO A 9 21.71 24.21 42.56
N CYS A 10 21.41 22.94 42.33
CA CYS A 10 20.12 22.31 42.09
C CYS A 10 18.94 23.13 41.53
N LEU A 11 18.31 22.53 40.50
CA LEU A 11 16.86 22.26 40.49
C LEU A 11 15.93 23.48 40.45
N LEU A 12 15.68 24.03 39.26
CA LEU A 12 14.36 24.55 38.90
C LEU A 12 14.29 24.91 37.43
N THR A 13 13.22 24.42 36.79
CA THR A 13 12.61 25.02 35.60
C THR A 13 13.41 24.74 34.33
N PHE A 14 12.93 23.88 33.43
CA PHE A 14 12.11 24.36 32.31
C PHE A 14 12.46 25.80 31.94
N CYS A 15 13.74 26.08 31.63
CA CYS A 15 14.12 27.36 31.08
C CYS A 15 13.52 27.37 29.68
N SER A 16 12.28 27.88 29.63
CA SER A 16 11.47 28.11 28.45
C SER A 16 12.40 28.71 27.41
N LYS A 17 12.75 27.89 26.42
CA LYS A 17 13.12 28.38 25.11
C LYS A 17 11.94 29.27 24.72
N LYS A 18 12.08 30.60 24.85
CA LYS A 18 11.14 31.55 24.25
C LYS A 18 11.09 31.18 22.78
N THR A 19 10.11 30.37 22.38
CA THR A 19 9.84 30.14 20.98
C THR A 19 9.39 31.49 20.47
N ASN A 20 10.25 32.12 19.68
CA ASN A 20 9.83 33.24 18.86
C ASN A 20 8.67 32.69 18.02
N LYS A 21 7.43 33.02 18.43
CA LYS A 21 6.18 32.62 17.76
C LYS A 21 6.11 33.12 16.30
N LYS A 22 7.11 33.88 15.86
CA LYS A 22 7.30 34.38 14.50
C LYS A 22 7.80 33.33 13.50
N ALA A 23 8.41 32.21 13.95
CA ALA A 23 8.89 31.16 13.05
C ALA A 23 7.95 29.93 12.94
N GLN A 24 6.95 29.81 13.82
CA GLN A 24 6.06 28.64 13.85
C GLN A 24 4.97 28.66 12.75
N GLY A 25 4.78 29.78 12.03
CA GLY A 25 3.72 29.90 11.01
C GLY A 25 3.95 29.02 9.79
N LEU A 26 5.19 28.95 9.28
CA LEU A 26 5.53 28.05 8.17
C LEU A 26 5.56 26.58 8.62
N SER A 27 6.10 26.31 9.81
CA SER A 27 6.23 24.94 10.32
C SER A 27 4.87 24.27 10.52
N LEU A 28 3.85 25.00 10.98
CA LEU A 28 2.53 24.41 11.25
C LEU A 28 1.76 24.08 9.96
N ASN A 29 1.73 24.99 8.99
CA ASN A 29 1.03 24.76 7.74
C ASN A 29 1.62 23.58 6.95
N VAL A 30 2.95 23.42 6.94
CA VAL A 30 3.61 22.29 6.28
C VAL A 30 3.30 20.97 6.99
N ILE A 31 3.27 20.96 8.33
CA ILE A 31 2.90 19.76 9.10
C ILE A 31 1.45 19.35 8.79
N ILE A 32 0.53 20.33 8.73
CA ILE A 32 -0.88 20.07 8.39
C ILE A 32 -1.00 19.53 6.95
N LEU A 33 -0.30 20.13 5.99
CA LEU A 33 -0.32 19.68 4.60
C LEU A 33 0.26 18.26 4.45
N ALA A 34 1.36 17.96 5.17
CA ALA A 34 1.96 16.63 5.18
C ALA A 34 1.01 15.57 5.74
N ALA A 35 0.29 15.89 6.83
CA ALA A 35 -0.69 14.98 7.41
C ALA A 35 -1.87 14.72 6.46
N ILE A 36 -2.39 15.76 5.78
CA ILE A 36 -3.45 15.61 4.79
C ILE A 36 -2.98 14.77 3.60
N ALA A 37 -1.78 15.03 3.08
CA ALA A 37 -1.23 14.27 1.95
C ALA A 37 -1.08 12.77 2.29
N LEU A 38 -0.61 12.45 3.49
CA LEU A 38 -0.49 11.07 3.96
C LEU A 38 -1.87 10.40 4.04
N LEU A 39 -2.87 11.09 4.60
CA LEU A 39 -4.24 10.59 4.68
C LEU A 39 -4.83 10.30 3.29
N VAL A 40 -4.67 11.22 2.34
CA VAL A 40 -5.17 11.05 0.97
C VAL A 40 -4.53 9.85 0.29
N LEU A 41 -3.22 9.60 0.47
CA LEU A 41 -2.57 8.42 -0.08
C LEU A 41 -3.16 7.10 0.47
N ILE A 42 -3.48 7.06 1.77
CA ILE A 42 -4.13 5.90 2.38
C ILE A 42 -5.52 5.68 1.77
N ILE A 43 -6.30 6.75 1.64
CA ILE A 43 -7.65 6.66 1.06
C ILE A 43 -7.56 6.19 -0.41
N LEU A 44 -6.70 6.80 -1.22
CA LEU A 44 -6.50 6.40 -2.61
C LEU A 44 -6.09 4.93 -2.73
N THR A 45 -5.14 4.46 -1.92
CA THR A 45 -4.71 3.06 -1.98
C THR A 45 -5.83 2.07 -1.64
N VAL A 46 -6.65 2.34 -0.63
CA VAL A 46 -7.81 1.48 -0.30
C VAL A 46 -8.89 1.53 -1.38
N PHE A 47 -9.18 2.72 -1.92
CA PHE A 47 -10.17 2.88 -3.00
C PHE A 47 -9.70 2.26 -4.31
N PHE A 48 -8.45 2.46 -4.70
CA PHE A 48 -7.86 1.82 -5.86
C PHE A 48 -7.83 0.30 -5.70
N SER A 49 -7.48 -0.19 -4.51
CA SER A 49 -7.53 -1.64 -4.22
C SER A 49 -8.93 -2.23 -4.39
N SER A 50 -9.98 -1.46 -4.09
CA SER A 50 -11.38 -1.94 -4.20
C SER A 50 -11.81 -2.28 -5.63
N ARG A 51 -11.29 -1.57 -6.65
CA ARG A 51 -11.53 -1.90 -8.06
C ARG A 51 -10.45 -2.81 -8.64
N MET A 52 -9.18 -2.60 -8.26
CA MET A 52 -8.04 -3.42 -8.69
C MET A 52 -8.22 -4.91 -8.34
N GLY A 53 -8.80 -5.22 -7.19
CA GLY A 53 -9.07 -6.60 -6.78
C GLY A 53 -9.98 -7.36 -7.74
N LYS A 54 -10.95 -6.68 -8.37
CA LYS A 54 -11.82 -7.30 -9.39
C LYS A 54 -11.16 -7.42 -10.76
N PHE A 55 -10.21 -6.55 -11.09
CA PHE A 55 -9.42 -6.66 -12.31
C PHE A 55 -8.52 -7.90 -12.30
N SER A 56 -7.92 -8.26 -11.15
CA SER A 56 -7.14 -9.50 -11.01
C SER A 56 -7.98 -10.73 -11.34
N SER A 57 -9.18 -10.83 -10.77
CA SER A 57 -10.06 -11.98 -11.01
C SER A 57 -10.43 -12.13 -12.49
N GLY A 58 -10.70 -11.01 -13.19
CA GLY A 58 -10.97 -11.02 -14.63
C GLY A 58 -9.80 -11.49 -15.50
N LEU A 59 -8.55 -11.29 -15.06
CA LEU A 59 -7.35 -11.80 -15.73
C LEU A 59 -7.07 -13.27 -15.40
N GLU A 60 -7.58 -13.75 -14.26
CA GLU A 60 -7.50 -15.14 -13.83
C GLU A 60 -8.57 -16.02 -14.49
N ASP A 61 -9.59 -15.43 -15.13
CA ASP A 61 -10.61 -16.17 -15.85
C ASP A 61 -10.04 -16.91 -17.08
N CYS A 62 -10.49 -18.16 -17.25
CA CYS A 62 -10.06 -19.01 -18.38
C CYS A 62 -10.37 -18.35 -19.74
N GLY A 63 -11.52 -17.68 -19.83
CA GLY A 63 -11.94 -16.98 -21.04
C GLY A 63 -11.06 -15.78 -21.39
N ALA A 64 -10.51 -15.07 -20.39
CA ALA A 64 -9.57 -13.98 -20.63
C ALA A 64 -8.22 -14.47 -21.17
N LYS A 65 -7.86 -15.72 -20.85
CA LYS A 65 -6.67 -16.40 -21.38
C LYS A 65 -6.91 -17.07 -22.74
N GLY A 66 -8.12 -16.98 -23.29
CA GLY A 66 -8.49 -17.61 -24.57
C GLY A 66 -8.71 -19.12 -24.47
N GLY A 67 -8.97 -19.63 -23.26
CA GLY A 67 -9.19 -21.06 -23.01
C GLY A 67 -10.66 -21.40 -22.68
N THR A 68 -10.94 -22.70 -22.61
CA THR A 68 -12.25 -23.22 -22.18
C THR A 68 -12.18 -23.81 -20.77
N PRO A 69 -13.08 -23.40 -19.84
CA PRO A 69 -13.11 -23.92 -18.48
C PRO A 69 -13.71 -25.33 -18.46
N VAL A 70 -13.03 -26.27 -17.80
CA VAL A 70 -13.49 -27.66 -17.67
C VAL A 70 -13.36 -28.18 -16.24
N LYS A 71 -14.19 -29.18 -15.89
CA LYS A 71 -14.20 -29.81 -14.56
C LYS A 71 -13.12 -30.87 -14.37
N GLN A 72 -12.64 -31.47 -15.46
CA GLN A 72 -11.68 -32.57 -15.44
C GLN A 72 -10.54 -32.30 -16.41
N ALA A 73 -9.30 -32.63 -16.01
CA ALA A 73 -8.11 -32.45 -16.87
C ALA A 73 -8.18 -33.31 -18.14
N SER A 74 -8.83 -34.48 -18.08
CA SER A 74 -9.07 -35.37 -19.22
C SER A 74 -9.99 -34.77 -20.28
N ALA A 75 -10.80 -33.76 -19.94
CA ALA A 75 -11.62 -33.04 -20.91
C ALA A 75 -10.80 -32.10 -21.81
N CYS A 76 -9.54 -31.83 -21.46
CA CYS A 76 -8.66 -31.00 -22.28
C CYS A 76 -8.06 -31.73 -23.49
N GLY A 77 -8.22 -33.03 -23.66
CA GLY A 77 -7.67 -33.74 -24.82
C GLY A 77 -6.16 -33.47 -25.01
N GLU A 78 -5.80 -32.91 -26.17
CA GLU A 78 -4.42 -32.53 -26.54
C GLU A 78 -4.02 -31.11 -26.07
N PHE A 79 -4.95 -30.34 -25.50
CA PHE A 79 -4.70 -29.01 -24.97
C PHE A 79 -4.07 -29.05 -23.56
N ALA A 80 -3.24 -28.06 -23.23
CA ALA A 80 -2.56 -28.02 -21.94
C ALA A 80 -3.53 -27.62 -20.80
N PRO A 81 -3.71 -28.46 -19.75
CA PRO A 81 -4.56 -28.12 -18.61
C PRO A 81 -3.81 -27.23 -17.61
N ILE A 82 -4.27 -25.99 -17.42
CA ILE A 82 -3.81 -25.11 -16.34
C ILE A 82 -4.76 -25.16 -15.14
N PRO A 83 -4.25 -25.34 -13.90
CA PRO A 83 -5.08 -25.36 -12.71
C PRO A 83 -5.63 -23.96 -12.42
N MET A 84 -6.93 -23.88 -12.13
CA MET A 84 -7.59 -22.64 -11.75
C MET A 84 -8.23 -22.78 -10.38
N LYS A 85 -8.35 -21.65 -9.67
CA LYS A 85 -8.93 -21.59 -8.34
C LYS A 85 -10.41 -21.20 -8.43
N ASP A 86 -11.20 -22.07 -9.05
CA ASP A 86 -12.64 -21.86 -9.20
C ASP A 86 -13.46 -22.98 -8.56
N THR A 87 -14.66 -22.63 -8.08
CA THR A 87 -15.56 -23.59 -7.41
C THR A 87 -16.36 -24.43 -8.42
N ASN A 88 -16.45 -23.98 -9.68
CA ASN A 88 -17.21 -24.67 -10.73
C ASN A 88 -16.32 -25.37 -11.78
N TYR A 89 -15.08 -24.92 -11.97
CA TYR A 89 -14.14 -25.42 -12.98
C TYR A 89 -12.74 -25.45 -12.36
N LYS A 90 -12.06 -26.59 -12.49
CA LYS A 90 -10.77 -26.85 -11.82
C LYS A 90 -9.58 -26.71 -12.76
N TYR A 91 -9.84 -26.85 -14.06
CA TYR A 91 -8.84 -26.81 -15.12
C TYR A 91 -9.31 -25.88 -16.23
N CYS A 92 -8.36 -25.21 -16.88
CA CYS A 92 -8.60 -24.43 -18.08
C CYS A 92 -7.74 -24.99 -19.21
N CYS A 93 -8.36 -25.26 -20.36
CA CYS A 93 -7.69 -25.82 -21.51
C CYS A 93 -7.24 -24.69 -22.43
N LEU A 94 -5.93 -24.61 -22.69
CA LEU A 94 -5.36 -23.61 -23.60
C LEU A 94 -4.78 -24.30 -24.83
N ASN A 95 -5.01 -23.69 -25.99
CA ASN A 95 -4.34 -24.09 -27.21
C ASN A 95 -2.92 -23.53 -27.23
N VAL A 96 -1.96 -24.37 -26.84
CA VAL A 96 -0.52 -24.07 -26.90
C VAL A 96 0.00 -24.33 -28.32
N THR A 97 -0.57 -23.64 -29.31
CA THR A 97 0.07 -23.54 -30.63
C THR A 97 0.94 -22.28 -30.60
N GLY A 98 2.18 -22.46 -30.16
CA GLY A 98 3.25 -21.47 -30.29
C GLY A 98 3.98 -21.64 -31.61
#